data_AF-A0A672FT93-F1
#
_entry.id   AF-A0A672FT93-F1
#
_cell.length_a   1.000
_cell.length_b   1.000
_cell.length_c   1.000
_cell.angle_alpha   90.00
_cell.angle_beta   90.00
_cell.angle_gamma   90.00
#
_symmetry.space_group_name_H-M   'P 1'
#
loop_
_entity.id
_entity.type
_entity.pdbx_description
1 polymer ?
#
loop_
_entity_poly.entity_id
_entity_poly.type
_entity_poly.pdbx_seq_one_letter_code
_entity_poly.pdbx_strand_id
1 'polypeptide(L)'
;MASRLSLLLILVFTVSTVLAQRKRPTSTSSSSSSSSSTTNEWNYRDGSERVNMRNVANLTQVLDDWRFDILSQMKSLLQNDHQSLLPDYARIQPLSEALDDLYKEFNALKAHLGDLTEKFTAIETFIDEVKAGNTGPAAAGPAPAPAPGPRQPGGRRVVRKKATTPS
;
A
#
# COMPACT_ATOMS: atom_id res chain seq x y z
N MET A 1 -36.07 24.41 -9.29
CA MET A 1 -37.09 23.46 -8.78
C MET A 1 -37.62 22.48 -9.83
N ALA A 2 -38.15 22.93 -10.97
CA ALA A 2 -38.84 22.07 -11.95
C ALA A 2 -38.10 20.77 -12.38
N SER A 3 -36.79 20.84 -12.66
CA SER A 3 -36.02 19.66 -13.13
C SER A 3 -35.98 18.50 -12.13
N ARG A 4 -36.04 18.80 -10.81
CA ARG A 4 -36.07 17.77 -9.74
C ARG A 4 -37.45 17.09 -9.69
N LEU A 5 -38.54 17.81 -9.91
CA LEU A 5 -39.88 17.21 -10.04
C LEU A 5 -40.02 16.38 -11.31
N SER A 6 -39.45 16.82 -12.44
CA SER A 6 -39.47 16.06 -13.70
C SER A 6 -38.80 14.68 -13.54
N LEU A 7 -37.59 14.65 -12.97
CA LEU A 7 -36.89 13.40 -12.67
C LEU A 7 -37.67 12.48 -11.71
N LEU A 8 -38.32 13.04 -10.68
CA LEU A 8 -39.15 12.27 -9.76
C LEU A 8 -40.40 11.70 -10.44
N LEU A 9 -41.07 12.47 -11.31
CA LEU A 9 -42.23 11.98 -12.07
C LEU A 9 -41.85 10.85 -13.04
N ILE A 10 -40.71 10.97 -13.72
CA ILE A 10 -40.18 9.90 -14.60
C ILE A 10 -39.90 8.63 -13.78
N LEU A 11 -39.26 8.75 -12.62
CA LEU A 11 -38.94 7.62 -11.75
C LEU A 11 -40.19 6.94 -11.15
N VAL A 12 -41.22 7.70 -10.79
CA VAL A 12 -42.50 7.14 -10.32
C VAL A 12 -43.23 6.42 -11.47
N PHE A 13 -43.16 6.94 -12.70
CA PHE A 13 -43.81 6.32 -13.86
C PHE A 13 -43.16 4.99 -14.28
N THR A 14 -41.82 4.91 -14.24
CA THR A 14 -41.10 3.66 -14.54
C THR A 14 -41.34 2.59 -13.47
N VAL A 15 -41.34 2.94 -12.18
CA VAL A 15 -41.67 1.97 -11.10
C VAL A 15 -43.12 1.50 -11.20
N SER A 16 -44.05 2.39 -11.54
CA SER A 16 -45.48 2.06 -11.66
C SER A 16 -45.77 1.12 -12.82
N THR A 17 -45.11 1.31 -13.98
CA THR A 17 -45.25 0.41 -15.13
C THR A 17 -44.65 -0.96 -14.88
N VAL A 18 -43.51 -1.05 -14.17
CA VAL A 18 -42.89 -2.33 -13.76
C VAL A 18 -43.77 -3.10 -12.75
N LEU A 19 -44.40 -2.42 -11.78
CA LEU A 19 -45.33 -3.09 -10.86
C LEU A 19 -46.65 -3.50 -11.52
N ALA A 20 -47.17 -2.70 -12.46
CA ALA A 20 -48.43 -2.99 -13.15
C ALA A 20 -48.36 -4.28 -13.98
N GLN A 21 -47.21 -4.61 -14.58
CA GLN A 21 -47.04 -5.86 -15.34
C GLN A 21 -47.08 -7.12 -14.46
N ARG A 22 -46.91 -7.02 -13.14
CA ARG A 22 -46.93 -8.17 -12.22
C ARG A 22 -48.34 -8.72 -11.90
N LYS A 23 -49.41 -8.06 -12.37
CA LYS A 23 -50.80 -8.55 -12.24
C LYS A 23 -51.50 -8.64 -13.60
N ARG A 24 -51.19 -9.70 -14.35
CA ARG A 24 -52.10 -10.19 -15.41
C ARG A 24 -52.95 -11.33 -14.82
N PRO A 25 -54.29 -11.26 -14.87
CA PRO A 25 -55.12 -12.38 -14.44
C PRO A 25 -54.90 -13.57 -15.37
N THR A 26 -54.72 -14.75 -14.79
CA THR A 26 -54.61 -16.01 -15.54
C THR A 26 -55.95 -16.35 -16.17
N SER A 27 -56.08 -16.10 -17.47
CA SER A 27 -57.22 -16.57 -18.26
C SER A 27 -57.18 -18.09 -18.35
N THR A 28 -58.15 -18.75 -17.70
CA THR A 28 -58.40 -20.19 -17.83
C THR A 28 -58.59 -20.57 -19.30
N SER A 29 -57.69 -21.40 -19.84
CA SER A 29 -57.90 -22.15 -21.07
C SER A 29 -57.66 -23.63 -20.81
N SER A 30 -58.69 -24.42 -21.04
CA SER A 30 -58.78 -25.83 -20.65
C SER A 30 -58.11 -26.80 -21.62
N SER A 31 -57.84 -28.01 -21.09
CA SER A 31 -57.90 -29.33 -21.75
C SER A 31 -56.63 -29.93 -22.40
N SER A 32 -56.67 -31.27 -22.47
CA SER A 32 -55.73 -32.23 -23.08
C SER A 32 -54.29 -32.29 -22.53
N SER A 33 -54.14 -33.19 -21.57
CA SER A 33 -52.91 -33.89 -21.21
C SER A 33 -52.18 -34.53 -22.41
N SER A 34 -50.86 -34.33 -22.49
CA SER A 34 -49.91 -35.43 -22.72
C SER A 34 -48.50 -35.02 -22.30
N SER A 35 -47.74 -35.97 -21.78
CA SER A 35 -46.41 -35.76 -21.21
C SER A 35 -45.30 -35.95 -22.26
N SER A 36 -44.53 -34.89 -22.55
CA SER A 36 -43.15 -35.06 -23.02
C SER A 36 -42.30 -33.84 -22.69
N SER A 37 -41.11 -34.08 -22.14
CA SER A 37 -40.08 -33.08 -21.90
C SER A 37 -39.43 -32.66 -23.22
N THR A 38 -39.93 -31.60 -23.84
CA THR A 38 -39.28 -30.97 -25.00
C THR A 38 -39.18 -29.46 -24.85
N THR A 39 -37.93 -29.04 -24.71
CA THR A 39 -37.37 -27.76 -25.15
C THR A 39 -37.83 -26.46 -24.47
N ASN A 40 -36.91 -25.88 -23.69
CA ASN A 40 -36.71 -24.42 -23.65
C ASN A 40 -36.22 -23.95 -25.03
N GLU A 41 -37.02 -24.13 -26.09
CA GLU A 41 -36.65 -23.65 -27.41
C GLU A 41 -36.87 -22.16 -27.45
N TRP A 42 -35.79 -21.39 -27.67
CA TRP A 42 -35.93 -19.96 -27.78
C TRP A 42 -36.62 -19.64 -29.11
N ASN A 43 -37.94 -19.45 -29.04
CA ASN A 43 -38.78 -19.21 -30.19
C ASN A 43 -38.48 -17.83 -30.77
N TYR A 44 -37.46 -17.75 -31.63
CA TYR A 44 -37.01 -16.53 -32.29
C TYR A 44 -38.10 -15.87 -33.17
N ARG A 45 -39.20 -16.59 -33.44
CA ARG A 45 -40.38 -16.05 -34.11
C ARG A 45 -41.41 -15.45 -33.17
N ASP A 46 -41.46 -15.82 -31.89
CA ASP A 46 -42.42 -15.28 -30.93
C ASP A 46 -42.18 -13.77 -30.75
N GLY A 47 -43.16 -12.97 -31.16
CA GLY A 47 -43.06 -11.52 -31.17
C GLY A 47 -42.44 -10.92 -32.43
N SER A 48 -41.92 -11.73 -33.36
CA SER A 48 -41.39 -11.23 -34.64
C SER A 48 -42.48 -10.56 -35.50
N GLU A 49 -43.71 -11.09 -35.48
CA GLU A 49 -44.86 -10.47 -36.16
C GLU A 49 -45.37 -9.18 -35.48
N ARG A 50 -44.87 -8.86 -34.27
CA ARG A 50 -45.16 -7.58 -33.59
C ARG A 50 -44.20 -6.48 -34.02
N VAL A 51 -43.13 -6.81 -34.75
CA VAL A 51 -42.13 -5.84 -35.22
C VAL A 51 -42.54 -5.36 -36.62
N ASN A 52 -42.86 -4.07 -36.74
CA ASN A 52 -43.18 -3.50 -38.05
C ASN A 52 -41.92 -3.45 -38.93
N MET A 53 -41.81 -4.37 -39.90
CA MET A 53 -40.67 -4.50 -40.81
C MET A 53 -40.33 -3.21 -41.58
N ARG A 54 -41.31 -2.30 -41.81
CA ARG A 54 -41.03 -0.97 -42.38
C ARG A 54 -40.22 -0.06 -41.44
N ASN A 55 -40.36 -0.22 -40.14
CA ASN A 55 -39.63 0.54 -39.13
C ASN A 55 -38.27 -0.09 -38.81
N VAL A 56 -38.04 -1.35 -39.17
CA VAL A 56 -36.73 -2.02 -39.04
C VAL A 56 -35.66 -1.30 -39.86
N ALA A 57 -35.98 -0.80 -41.05
CA ALA A 57 -35.03 0.00 -41.84
C ALA A 57 -34.53 1.25 -41.09
N ASN A 58 -35.42 1.93 -40.35
CA ASN A 58 -35.06 3.09 -39.51
C ASN A 58 -34.25 2.64 -38.28
N LEU A 59 -34.65 1.56 -37.61
CA LEU A 59 -33.88 1.01 -36.48
C LEU A 59 -32.48 0.55 -36.88
N THR A 60 -32.32 -0.14 -38.01
CA THR A 60 -31.02 -0.56 -38.54
C THR A 60 -30.15 0.66 -38.86
N GLN A 61 -30.72 1.72 -39.45
CA GLN A 61 -29.99 2.96 -39.68
C GLN A 61 -29.52 3.60 -38.36
N VAL A 62 -30.40 3.77 -37.37
CA VAL A 62 -30.04 4.32 -36.04
C VAL A 62 -28.95 3.49 -35.35
N LEU A 63 -28.98 2.16 -35.51
CA LEU A 63 -27.95 1.27 -34.97
C LEU A 63 -26.60 1.40 -35.69
N ASP A 64 -26.60 1.58 -37.02
CA ASP A 64 -25.36 1.82 -37.78
C ASP A 64 -24.80 3.24 -37.53
N ASP A 65 -25.66 4.26 -37.39
CA ASP A 65 -25.27 5.62 -37.01
C ASP A 65 -24.61 5.61 -35.61
N TRP A 66 -25.23 4.96 -34.61
CA TRP A 66 -24.65 4.81 -33.27
C TRP A 66 -23.36 4.00 -33.27
N ARG A 67 -23.28 2.92 -34.07
CA ARG A 67 -22.05 2.15 -34.25
C ARG A 67 -20.93 3.01 -34.82
N PHE A 68 -21.23 3.86 -35.82
CA PHE A 68 -20.26 4.77 -36.41
C PHE A 68 -19.80 5.82 -35.39
N ASP A 69 -20.72 6.47 -34.69
CA ASP A 69 -20.40 7.49 -33.68
C ASP A 69 -19.53 6.92 -32.54
N ILE A 70 -19.89 5.75 -31.99
CA ILE A 70 -19.11 5.10 -30.92
C ILE A 70 -17.71 4.73 -31.41
N LEU A 71 -17.58 4.12 -32.60
CA LEU A 71 -16.27 3.75 -33.15
C LEU A 71 -15.42 4.96 -33.52
N SER A 72 -16.04 6.04 -34.03
CA SER A 72 -15.40 7.31 -34.35
C SER A 72 -14.91 8.01 -33.08
N GLN A 73 -15.74 8.09 -32.04
CA GLN A 73 -15.40 8.66 -30.75
C GLN A 73 -14.29 7.86 -30.06
N MET A 74 -14.39 6.54 -30.05
CA MET A 74 -13.35 5.66 -29.47
C MET A 74 -12.03 5.79 -30.23
N LYS A 75 -12.05 5.79 -31.57
CA LYS A 75 -10.86 6.07 -32.40
C LYS A 75 -10.27 7.45 -32.10
N SER A 76 -11.10 8.46 -31.91
CA SER A 76 -10.66 9.82 -31.57
C SER A 76 -9.98 9.87 -30.20
N LEU A 77 -10.55 9.22 -29.17
CA LEU A 77 -9.91 9.05 -27.87
C LEU A 77 -8.56 8.34 -27.99
N LEU A 78 -8.49 7.17 -28.63
CA LEU A 78 -7.24 6.42 -28.77
C LEU A 78 -6.15 7.15 -29.58
N GLN A 79 -6.51 8.05 -30.49
CA GLN A 79 -5.55 8.78 -31.33
C GLN A 79 -5.14 10.12 -30.73
N ASN A 80 -6.10 10.90 -30.22
CA ASN A 80 -5.90 12.29 -29.83
C ASN A 80 -5.77 12.49 -28.31
N ASP A 81 -6.36 11.60 -27.50
CA ASP A 81 -6.43 11.70 -26.04
C ASP A 81 -6.15 10.35 -25.37
N HIS A 82 -5.06 9.71 -25.80
CA HIS A 82 -4.63 8.41 -25.28
C HIS A 82 -4.19 8.46 -23.80
N GLN A 83 -3.95 9.65 -23.25
CA GLN A 83 -3.58 9.86 -21.85
C GLN A 83 -4.79 9.80 -20.89
N SER A 84 -6.03 9.97 -21.36
CA SER A 84 -7.22 9.78 -20.50
C SER A 84 -7.63 8.32 -20.31
N LEU A 85 -7.14 7.43 -21.18
CA LEU A 85 -7.37 5.97 -21.11
C LEU A 85 -6.33 5.24 -20.26
N LEU A 86 -5.11 5.74 -20.21
CA LEU A 86 -4.05 5.23 -19.35
C LEU A 86 -4.13 5.89 -17.98
N PRO A 87 -3.79 5.19 -16.88
CA PRO A 87 -3.37 5.85 -15.66
C PRO A 87 -2.30 6.90 -15.97
N ASP A 88 -2.34 8.04 -15.27
CA ASP A 88 -1.49 9.19 -15.59
C ASP A 88 -0.04 8.94 -15.11
N TYR A 89 0.70 8.10 -15.87
CA TYR A 89 2.05 7.64 -15.54
C TYR A 89 3.07 8.78 -15.52
N ALA A 90 2.75 9.94 -16.10
CA ALA A 90 3.56 11.16 -15.98
C ALA A 90 3.70 11.62 -14.52
N ARG A 91 2.73 11.31 -13.63
CA ARG A 91 2.83 11.58 -12.19
C ARG A 91 3.74 10.62 -11.41
N ILE A 92 4.15 9.49 -11.99
CA ILE A 92 4.97 8.48 -11.28
C ILE A 92 6.45 8.84 -11.29
N GLN A 93 6.96 9.48 -12.35
CA GLN A 93 8.37 9.90 -12.44
C GLN A 93 8.78 10.90 -11.33
N PRO A 94 8.06 12.02 -11.07
CA PRO A 94 8.41 12.91 -9.96
C PRO A 94 8.21 12.26 -8.58
N LEU A 95 7.31 11.29 -8.44
CA LEU A 95 7.19 10.49 -7.21
C LEU A 95 8.40 9.57 -6.98
N SER A 96 8.97 9.01 -8.05
CA SER A 96 10.18 8.19 -7.96
C SER A 96 11.43 9.02 -7.63
N GLU A 97 11.51 10.24 -8.13
CA GLU A 97 12.58 11.19 -7.83
C GLU A 97 12.53 11.66 -6.36
N ALA A 98 11.34 12.04 -5.87
CA ALA A 98 11.12 12.36 -4.46
C ALA A 98 11.43 11.20 -3.50
N LEU A 99 11.23 9.94 -3.93
CA LEU A 99 11.62 8.75 -3.15
C LEU A 99 13.14 8.53 -3.13
N ASP A 100 13.84 8.78 -4.24
CA ASP A 100 15.30 8.68 -4.32
C ASP A 100 15.98 9.77 -3.46
N ASP A 101 15.44 10.99 -3.47
CA ASP A 101 15.92 12.07 -2.61
C ASP A 101 15.65 11.81 -1.12
N LEU A 102 14.44 11.33 -0.76
CA LEU A 102 14.15 10.91 0.62
C LEU A 102 15.09 9.79 1.09
N TYR A 103 15.49 8.87 0.20
CA TYR A 103 16.46 7.83 0.51
C TYR A 103 17.88 8.39 0.74
N LYS A 104 18.30 9.43 0.00
CA LYS A 104 19.55 10.15 0.25
C LYS A 104 19.51 10.87 1.59
N GLU A 105 18.44 11.60 1.88
CA GLU A 105 18.24 12.30 3.16
C GLU A 105 18.24 11.33 4.36
N PHE A 106 17.57 10.19 4.24
CA PHE A 106 17.58 9.14 5.27
C PHE A 106 18.99 8.59 5.51
N ASN A 107 19.78 8.36 4.47
CA ASN A 107 21.17 7.91 4.62
C ASN A 107 22.07 9.01 5.20
N ALA A 108 21.86 10.28 4.86
CA ALA A 108 22.55 11.40 5.48
C ALA A 108 22.20 11.54 6.97
N LEU A 109 20.93 11.37 7.35
CA LEU A 109 20.49 11.34 8.74
C LEU A 109 21.11 10.15 9.50
N LYS A 110 21.19 8.98 8.87
CA LYS A 110 21.84 7.78 9.42
C LYS A 110 23.34 8.02 9.66
N ALA A 111 24.03 8.67 8.73
CA ALA A 111 25.43 9.07 8.92
C ALA A 111 25.56 10.05 10.10
N HIS A 112 24.71 11.08 10.17
CA HIS A 112 24.71 12.04 11.28
C HIS A 112 24.41 11.40 12.65
N LEU A 113 23.58 10.36 12.72
CA LEU A 113 23.39 9.55 13.94
C LEU A 113 24.64 8.73 14.29
N GLY A 114 25.36 8.21 13.29
CA GLY A 114 26.67 7.58 13.47
C GLY A 114 27.66 8.55 14.11
N ASP A 115 27.85 9.72 13.50
CA ASP A 115 28.72 10.78 14.00
C ASP A 115 28.35 11.23 15.43
N LEU A 116 27.06 11.34 15.75
CA LEU A 116 26.61 11.70 17.10
C LEU A 116 26.90 10.58 18.11
N THR A 117 26.77 9.32 17.70
CA THR A 117 27.07 8.16 18.55
C THR A 117 28.57 8.10 18.85
N GLU A 118 29.42 8.28 17.84
CA GLU A 118 30.88 8.33 18.02
C GLU A 118 31.30 9.51 18.92
N LYS A 119 30.71 10.70 18.73
CA LYS A 119 30.92 11.85 19.64
C LYS A 119 30.47 11.56 21.07
N PHE A 120 29.36 10.83 21.26
CA PHE A 120 28.90 10.44 22.59
C PHE A 120 29.89 9.48 23.26
N THR A 121 30.35 8.44 22.56
CA THR A 121 31.39 7.52 23.06
C THR A 121 32.70 8.25 23.38
N ALA A 122 33.12 9.20 22.54
CA ALA A 122 34.30 10.04 22.82
C ALA A 122 34.11 10.88 24.10
N ILE A 123 32.92 11.44 24.32
CA ILE A 123 32.59 12.18 25.56
C ILE A 123 32.54 11.26 26.78
N GLU A 124 31.96 10.06 26.67
CA GLU A 124 31.96 9.06 27.75
C GLU A 124 33.40 8.67 28.14
N THR A 125 34.26 8.37 27.16
CA THR A 125 35.67 8.04 27.44
C THR A 125 36.45 9.20 28.06
N PHE A 126 36.19 10.45 27.64
CA PHE A 126 36.78 11.63 28.26
C PHE A 126 36.31 11.83 29.71
N ILE A 127 35.02 11.60 29.98
CA ILE A 127 34.47 11.68 31.35
C ILE A 127 35.09 10.59 32.23
N ASP A 128 35.24 9.37 31.73
CA ASP A 128 35.90 8.27 32.46
C ASP A 128 37.39 8.55 32.68
N GLU A 129 38.11 9.14 31.72
CA GLU A 129 39.52 9.54 31.90
C GLU A 129 39.67 10.66 32.94
N VAL A 130 38.83 11.71 32.87
CA VAL A 130 38.81 12.79 33.89
C VAL A 130 38.47 12.23 35.27
N LYS A 131 37.53 11.29 35.36
CA LYS A 131 37.14 10.64 36.61
C LYS A 131 38.23 9.71 37.15
N ALA A 132 38.93 8.99 36.29
CA ALA A 132 40.09 8.17 36.65
C ALA A 132 41.27 9.04 37.11
N GLY A 133 41.55 10.14 36.42
CA GLY A 133 42.55 11.14 36.81
C GLY A 133 42.22 11.81 38.15
N ASN A 134 40.93 12.04 38.43
CA ASN A 134 40.46 12.51 39.73
C ASN A 134 40.47 11.42 40.84
N THR A 135 40.79 10.16 40.52
CA THR A 135 40.76 9.03 41.47
C THR A 135 42.05 8.20 41.54
N GLY A 136 43.19 8.70 41.05
CA GLY A 136 44.49 8.00 41.18
C GLY A 136 45.72 8.91 41.36
N PRO A 137 46.70 8.59 42.25
CA PRO A 137 46.69 7.64 43.35
C PRO A 137 46.99 8.34 44.69
N ALA A 138 45.97 8.88 45.37
CA ALA A 138 46.11 9.56 46.65
C ALA A 138 46.27 8.62 47.86
N ALA A 139 47.17 7.62 47.79
CA ALA A 139 47.57 6.77 48.92
C ALA A 139 48.89 6.00 48.72
N ALA A 140 49.93 6.64 48.19
CA ALA A 140 51.31 6.13 48.25
C ALA A 140 52.24 7.19 48.87
N GLY A 141 51.96 7.53 50.14
CA GLY A 141 52.83 8.43 50.92
C GLY A 141 54.22 7.81 51.11
N PRO A 142 55.29 8.63 51.28
CA PRO A 142 56.63 8.12 51.48
C PRO A 142 56.69 7.21 52.71
N ALA A 143 57.26 6.02 52.56
CA ALA A 143 57.49 5.12 53.69
C ALA A 143 58.40 5.81 54.73
N PRO A 144 58.06 5.80 56.03
CA PRO A 144 58.92 6.39 57.05
C PRO A 144 60.24 5.61 57.13
N ALA A 145 61.34 6.35 57.30
CA ALA A 145 62.68 5.79 57.38
C ALA A 145 62.83 4.80 58.56
N PRO A 146 63.69 3.76 58.43
CA PRO A 146 63.82 2.74 59.46
C PRO A 146 64.58 3.27 60.68
N ALA A 147 63.92 3.24 61.85
CA ALA A 147 64.59 3.47 63.13
C ALA A 147 65.42 2.22 63.54
N PRO A 148 66.62 2.40 64.14
CA PRO A 148 67.48 1.27 64.49
C PRO A 148 67.04 0.60 65.81
N GLY A 149 66.77 -0.71 65.78
CA GLY A 149 66.42 -1.54 66.94
C GLY A 149 66.92 -2.99 66.77
N PRO A 150 67.20 -3.73 67.87
CA PRO A 150 68.19 -4.81 67.82
C PRO A 150 67.68 -6.20 67.39
N ARG A 151 68.63 -6.94 66.80
CA ARG A 151 68.69 -8.38 66.46
C ARG A 151 67.74 -9.34 67.21
N GLN A 152 67.11 -10.24 66.46
CA GLN A 152 67.08 -11.69 66.79
C GLN A 152 66.98 -12.56 65.51
N PRO A 153 67.42 -13.84 65.52
CA PRO A 153 67.60 -14.64 64.31
C PRO A 153 66.57 -15.79 64.13
N GLY A 154 66.41 -16.24 62.87
CA GLY A 154 65.82 -17.55 62.53
C GLY A 154 64.46 -17.49 61.84
N GLY A 155 64.40 -17.94 60.56
CA GLY A 155 63.16 -17.89 59.76
C GLY A 155 63.32 -18.50 58.36
N ARG A 156 63.34 -19.83 58.28
CA ARG A 156 63.68 -20.64 57.10
C ARG A 156 62.58 -20.70 56.01
N ARG A 157 62.94 -20.35 54.76
CA ARG A 157 62.25 -20.70 53.47
C ARG A 157 60.81 -20.10 53.31
N VAL A 158 60.10 -20.15 52.16
CA VAL A 158 60.21 -20.98 50.92
C VAL A 158 59.89 -20.18 49.64
N VAL A 159 60.43 -20.68 48.52
CA VAL A 159 60.36 -20.19 47.12
C VAL A 159 59.01 -20.44 46.43
N ARG A 160 58.56 -19.51 45.55
CA ARG A 160 58.03 -19.77 44.17
C ARG A 160 57.83 -18.41 43.44
N LYS A 161 58.27 -18.10 42.19
CA LYS A 161 58.24 -18.76 40.84
C LYS A 161 56.81 -19.17 40.41
N LYS A 162 56.29 -19.00 39.17
CA LYS A 162 56.65 -18.39 37.84
C LYS A 162 55.25 -18.00 37.21
N ALA A 163 55.02 -17.23 36.13
CA ALA A 163 55.89 -16.78 35.04
C ALA A 163 55.36 -15.58 34.20
N THR A 164 56.32 -14.83 33.66
CA THR A 164 56.29 -14.10 32.37
C THR A 164 56.02 -15.01 31.15
N THR A 165 55.31 -14.44 30.17
CA THR A 165 55.12 -14.74 28.72
C THR A 165 56.44 -14.93 27.94
N PRO A 166 56.49 -15.01 26.58
CA PRO A 166 55.51 -15.45 25.59
C PRO A 166 56.08 -16.55 24.65
N SER A 167 55.29 -17.02 23.68
CA SER A 167 55.67 -17.00 22.24
C SER A 167 54.42 -17.19 21.37
#